data_AF-A0A7C4YZI0-F1
#
_entry.id   AF-A0A7C4YZI0-F1
#
_cell.length_a   1.000
_cell.length_b   1.000
_cell.length_c   1.000
_cell.angle_alpha   90.00
_cell.angle_beta   90.00
_cell.angle_gamma   90.00
#
_symmetry.space_group_name_H-M   'P 1'
#
loop_
_entity.id
_entity.type
_entity.pdbx_description
1 polymer ?
#
loop_
_entity_poly.entity_id
_entity_poly.type
_entity_poly.pdbx_seq_one_letter_code
_entity_poly.pdbx_strand_id
1 'polypeptide(L)'
;MAQKRKTITRFGARYGRTIRERLASVEAGYRGKHKCPHCSYTNVRRIAAGIWGCSKCNTKFTSRAYQLTKPVPVKSTQVSEE
;
A
#
# COMPACT_ATOMS: atom_id res chain seq x y z
N MET A 1 8.06 -17.39 18.99
CA MET A 1 6.92 -18.01 18.27
C MET A 1 6.55 -17.15 17.08
N ALA A 2 6.49 -17.70 15.86
CA ALA A 2 6.14 -16.91 14.68
C ALA A 2 4.65 -16.53 14.70
N GLN A 3 4.35 -15.24 14.84
CA GLN A 3 2.97 -14.74 14.74
C GLN A 3 2.39 -15.13 13.37
N LYS A 4 1.37 -15.99 13.38
CA LYS A 4 0.61 -16.41 12.20
C LYS A 4 -0.07 -15.18 11.58
N ARG A 5 0.51 -14.61 10.52
CA ARG A 5 -0.11 -13.51 9.77
C ARG A 5 -1.28 -14.06 8.97
N LYS A 6 -2.51 -13.65 9.33
CA LYS A 6 -3.79 -14.16 8.80
C LYS A 6 -3.90 -14.13 7.26
N THR A 7 -3.21 -13.21 6.58
CA THR A 7 -3.28 -13.08 5.12
C THR A 7 -2.48 -14.14 4.37
N ILE A 8 -1.46 -14.74 4.99
CA ILE A 8 -0.58 -15.74 4.36
C ILE A 8 -1.27 -17.10 4.22
N THR A 9 -2.23 -17.39 5.11
CA THR A 9 -2.86 -18.70 5.22
C THR A 9 -3.49 -19.18 3.91
N ARG A 10 -3.96 -18.26 3.05
CA ARG A 10 -4.55 -18.56 1.74
C ARG A 10 -3.61 -19.29 0.77
N PHE A 11 -2.29 -19.18 0.97
CA PHE A 11 -1.31 -19.78 0.05
C PHE A 11 -1.00 -21.25 0.38
N GLY A 12 -1.33 -21.73 1.59
CA GLY A 12 -0.98 -23.08 2.05
C GLY A 12 0.53 -23.29 2.10
N ALA A 13 1.01 -24.43 1.60
CA ALA A 13 2.43 -24.79 1.56
C ALA A 13 3.24 -24.14 0.40
N ARG A 14 2.56 -23.44 -0.54
CA ARG A 14 3.17 -22.91 -1.76
C ARG A 14 4.07 -21.68 -1.51
N TYR A 15 4.98 -21.42 -2.45
CA TYR A 15 5.83 -20.21 -2.55
C TYR A 15 6.91 -20.00 -1.46
N GLY A 16 7.08 -20.95 -0.53
CA GLY A 16 8.12 -20.86 0.51
C GLY A 16 7.82 -19.83 1.61
N ARG A 17 8.60 -19.86 2.70
CA ARG A 17 8.35 -19.02 3.89
C ARG A 17 8.69 -17.55 3.67
N THR A 18 9.88 -17.27 3.16
CA THR A 18 10.44 -15.91 3.07
C THR A 18 9.60 -14.99 2.17
N ILE A 19 9.16 -15.48 1.02
CA ILE A 19 8.33 -14.72 0.08
C ILE A 19 6.97 -14.40 0.72
N ARG A 20 6.37 -15.37 1.40
CA ARG A 20 5.10 -15.19 2.10
C ARG A 20 5.19 -14.17 3.23
N GLU A 21 6.27 -14.17 4.00
CA GLU A 21 6.51 -13.18 5.06
C GLU A 21 6.65 -11.76 4.50
N ARG A 22 7.41 -11.60 3.41
CA ARG A 22 7.55 -10.29 2.71
C ARG A 22 6.21 -9.78 2.20
N LEU A 23 5.45 -10.63 1.50
CA LEU A 23 4.14 -10.28 0.99
C LEU A 23 3.19 -9.85 2.11
N ALA A 24 3.20 -10.57 3.24
CA ALA A 24 2.35 -10.22 4.36
C ALA A 24 2.69 -8.89 5.01
N SER A 25 3.98 -8.50 5.04
CA SER A 25 4.37 -7.17 5.50
C SER A 25 3.75 -6.09 4.62
N VAL A 26 3.79 -6.29 3.29
CA VAL A 26 3.20 -5.38 2.31
C VAL A 26 1.67 -5.32 2.45
N GLU A 27 1.02 -6.48 2.52
CA GLU A 27 -0.44 -6.58 2.69
C GLU A 27 -0.94 -5.97 3.99
N ALA A 28 -0.25 -6.20 5.10
CA ALA A 28 -0.58 -5.58 6.38
C ALA A 28 -0.45 -4.05 6.29
N GLY A 29 0.55 -3.56 5.56
CA GLY A 29 0.76 -2.14 5.31
C GLY A 29 -0.44 -1.46 4.65
N TYR A 30 -0.85 -1.93 3.46
CA TYR A 30 -1.88 -1.23 2.67
C TYR A 30 -3.33 -1.59 3.06
N ARG A 31 -3.58 -2.75 3.70
CA ARG A 31 -4.92 -3.10 4.22
C ARG A 31 -5.24 -2.41 5.54
N GLY A 32 -4.22 -1.79 6.17
CA GLY A 32 -4.40 -0.98 7.36
C GLY A 32 -5.35 0.19 7.11
N LYS A 33 -5.94 0.70 8.19
CA LYS A 33 -6.69 1.97 8.13
C LYS A 33 -5.69 3.11 8.11
N HIS A 34 -5.86 4.04 7.19
CA HIS A 34 -4.98 5.19 7.06
C HIS A 34 -5.74 6.50 7.19
N LYS A 35 -5.03 7.55 7.63
CA LYS A 35 -5.56 8.91 7.76
C LYS A 35 -5.73 9.54 6.38
N CYS A 36 -6.89 10.16 6.15
CA CYS A 36 -7.15 10.92 4.94
C CYS A 36 -6.47 12.30 4.99
N PRO A 37 -5.83 12.76 3.91
CA PRO A 37 -5.26 14.12 3.87
C PRO A 37 -6.32 15.23 3.85
N HIS A 38 -7.56 14.95 3.41
CA HIS A 38 -8.61 15.96 3.30
C HIS A 38 -9.45 16.09 4.57
N CYS A 39 -9.94 14.97 5.13
CA CYS A 39 -10.88 14.97 6.25
C CYS A 39 -10.28 14.46 7.56
N SER A 40 -8.96 14.20 7.59
CA SER A 40 -8.18 13.67 8.72
C SER A 40 -8.66 12.34 9.34
N TYR A 41 -9.77 11.78 8.85
CA TYR A 41 -10.36 10.55 9.36
C TYR A 41 -9.63 9.29 8.90
N THR A 42 -9.59 8.28 9.76
CA THR A 42 -8.85 7.02 9.51
C THR A 42 -9.71 5.97 8.79
N ASN A 43 -10.25 6.30 7.62
CA ASN A 43 -11.09 5.40 6.80
C ASN A 43 -10.68 5.37 5.33
N VAL A 44 -9.40 5.59 5.03
CA VAL A 44 -8.89 5.44 3.67
C VAL A 44 -8.67 3.97 3.34
N ARG A 45 -9.10 3.55 2.16
CA ARG A 45 -8.88 2.22 1.58
C ARG A 45 -8.29 2.33 0.19
N ARG A 46 -7.49 1.34 -0.20
CA ARG A 46 -6.94 1.22 -1.55
C ARG A 46 -8.02 0.71 -2.50
N ILE A 47 -8.23 1.39 -3.63
CA ILE A 47 -9.14 0.97 -4.70
C ILE A 47 -8.36 0.20 -5.76
N ALA A 48 -7.26 0.79 -6.24
CA ALA A 48 -6.37 0.19 -7.24
C ALA A 48 -4.90 0.47 -6.88
N ALA A 49 -3.95 0.01 -7.69
CA ALA A 49 -2.55 0.40 -7.52
C ALA A 49 -2.42 1.93 -7.68
N GLY A 50 -2.00 2.61 -6.61
CA GLY A 50 -1.79 4.05 -6.59
C GLY A 50 -3.04 4.92 -6.49
N ILE A 51 -4.24 4.32 -6.53
CA ILE A 51 -5.51 5.03 -6.35
C ILE A 51 -6.12 4.65 -5.00
N TRP A 52 -6.37 5.67 -4.18
CA TRP A 52 -6.89 5.55 -2.83
C TRP A 52 -8.20 6.32 -2.69
N GLY A 53 -9.12 5.79 -1.89
CA GLY A 53 -10.42 6.39 -1.63
C GLY A 53 -10.70 6.49 -0.14
N CYS A 54 -11.19 7.65 0.30
CA CYS A 54 -11.73 7.79 1.65
C CYS A 54 -13.24 7.51 1.64
N SER A 55 -13.72 6.63 2.51
CA SER A 55 -15.16 6.33 2.58
C SER A 55 -16.00 7.41 3.27
N LYS A 56 -15.38 8.37 3.97
CA LYS A 56 -16.09 9.44 4.66
C LYS A 56 -16.38 10.64 3.76
N CYS A 57 -15.36 11.17 3.10
CA CYS A 57 -15.48 12.33 2.22
C CYS A 57 -15.63 11.95 0.74
N ASN A 58 -15.63 10.65 0.41
CA ASN A 58 -15.72 10.13 -0.97
C ASN A 58 -14.66 10.65 -1.95
N THR A 59 -13.59 11.28 -1.45
CA THR A 59 -12.49 11.74 -2.29
C THR A 59 -11.61 10.57 -2.72
N LYS A 60 -11.30 10.54 -4.02
CA LYS A 60 -10.32 9.64 -4.62
C LYS A 60 -9.06 10.45 -4.91
N PHE A 61 -7.90 9.93 -4.54
CA PHE A 61 -6.63 10.61 -4.73
C PHE A 61 -5.53 9.64 -5.10
N THR A 62 -4.44 10.18 -5.63
CA THR A 62 -3.28 9.43 -6.09
C THR A 62 -2.19 9.41 -5.02
N SER A 63 -1.59 8.24 -4.80
CA SER A 63 -0.39 8.09 -3.97
C SER A 63 0.40 6.86 -4.39
N ARG A 64 1.40 6.44 -3.59
CA ARG A 64 2.17 5.22 -3.87
C ARG A 64 1.27 3.98 -3.85
N ALA A 65 1.72 2.92 -4.53
CA ALA A 65 0.95 1.70 -4.70
C ALA A 65 0.58 0.97 -3.38
N TYR A 66 1.48 1.00 -2.39
CA TYR A 66 1.32 0.27 -1.13
C TYR A 66 1.40 1.16 0.11
N GLN A 67 1.61 2.47 -0.06
CA GLN A 67 1.81 3.43 1.01
C GLN A 67 1.14 4.78 0.68
N LEU A 68 0.67 5.46 1.71
CA LEU A 68 0.08 6.80 1.61
C LEU A 68 1.08 7.92 1.93
N THR A 69 2.38 7.62 1.83
CA THR A 69 3.44 8.63 1.94
C THR A 69 3.45 9.50 0.69
N LYS A 70 3.82 10.78 0.86
CA LYS A 70 4.03 11.70 -0.25
C LYS A 70 5.05 11.07 -1.22
N PRO A 71 4.87 11.19 -2.55
CA PRO A 71 5.85 10.70 -3.49
C PRO A 71 7.20 11.37 -3.19
N VAL A 72 8.26 10.57 -3.16
CA VAL A 72 9.62 11.12 -3.09
C VAL A 72 9.85 11.87 -4.40
N PRO A 73 10.36 13.12 -4.38
CA PRO A 73 10.72 13.80 -5.61
C PRO A 73 11.81 12.98 -6.31
N VAL A 74 11.45 12.32 -7.41
CA VAL A 74 12.42 11.72 -8.31
C VAL A 74 13.14 12.86 -9.01
N LYS A 75 14.47 12.93 -8.86
CA LYS A 75 15.29 13.82 -9.67
C LYS A 75 15.09 13.40 -11.13
N SER A 76 14.54 14.28 -11.94
CA SER A 76 14.38 14.06 -13.38
C SER A 76 15.77 13.98 -14.00
N THR A 77 16.21 12.79 -14.39
CA THR A 77 17.39 12.64 -15.25
C THR A 77 17.06 13.31 -16.57
N GLN A 78 17.76 14.40 -16.90
CA GLN A 78 17.65 15.05 -18.20
C GLN A 78 18.14 14.05 -19.25
N VAL A 79 17.25 13.62 -20.14
CA VAL A 79 17.63 12.91 -21.35
C VAL A 79 18.02 13.98 -22.35
N SER A 80 19.31 14.12 -22.60
CA SER A 80 19.83 14.91 -23.72
C SER A 80 19.54 14.13 -25.00
N GLU A 81 18.73 14.69 -25.89
CA GLU A 81 18.57 14.21 -27.26
C GLU A 81 19.76 14.75 -28.08
N GLU A 82 20.61 13.84 -28.58
CA GLU A 82 21.54 14.07 -29.69
C GLU A 82 20.97 13.44 -30.96
#